data_AF-C0JCI7-F1
#
_entry.id   AF-C0JCI7-F1
#
_cell.length_a   1.000
_cell.length_b   1.000
_cell.length_c   1.000
_cell.angle_alpha   90.00
_cell.angle_beta   90.00
_cell.angle_gamma   90.00
#
_symmetry.space_group_name_H-M   'P 1'
#
loop_
_entity.id
_entity.type
_entity.pdbx_description
1 polymer ?
#
loop_
_entity_poly.entity_id
_entity_poly.type
_entity_poly.pdbx_seq_one_letter_code
_entity_poly.pdbx_strand_id
1 'polypeptide(L)'
;KLDALSLSPNLTSVCFDPKQFVITNETCAGIQTTRDWVSRLGPTTALDSACSSGLTDLTRCDACVAAGFRVQKQLIDLDGDSSHGLNCYHFAVLYAAGIVNKKGPEGDDSLSCLFSLSLRSPLSSKKKRHTVALVLGLTGSIFGALVIAGFVCLYFRFGKA
;
A
#
# COMPACT_ATOMS: atom_id res chain seq x y z
N LYS A 1 14.79 -19.54 26.14
CA LYS A 1 14.18 -20.72 26.79
C LYS A 1 13.14 -20.20 27.78
N LEU A 2 11.89 -20.69 27.76
CA LEU A 2 10.79 -20.13 28.58
C LEU A 2 11.11 -20.15 30.09
N ASP A 3 11.87 -21.15 30.52
CA ASP A 3 12.35 -21.30 31.91
C ASP A 3 13.20 -20.10 32.39
N ALA A 4 13.92 -19.43 31.47
CA ALA A 4 14.70 -18.23 31.79
C ALA A 4 13.83 -17.00 32.09
N LEU A 5 12.56 -17.04 31.69
CA LEU A 5 11.56 -16.00 31.92
C LEU A 5 10.57 -16.39 33.04
N SER A 6 10.82 -17.49 33.76
CA SER A 6 9.86 -18.08 34.73
C SER A 6 8.47 -18.36 34.12
N LEU A 7 8.40 -18.59 32.81
CA LEU A 7 7.16 -18.91 32.11
C LEU A 7 6.96 -20.43 32.06
N SER A 8 5.71 -20.86 32.16
CA SER A 8 5.36 -22.28 32.09
C SER A 8 5.78 -22.89 30.74
N PRO A 9 6.39 -24.09 30.71
CA PRO A 9 6.86 -24.71 29.48
C PRO A 9 5.72 -25.06 28.51
N ASN A 10 4.47 -25.16 29.00
CA ASN A 10 3.28 -25.41 28.17
C ASN A 10 2.68 -24.12 27.58
N LEU A 11 3.24 -22.94 27.85
CA LEU A 11 2.66 -21.67 27.39
C LEU A 11 2.57 -21.65 25.86
N THR A 12 3.56 -22.20 25.17
CA THR A 12 3.55 -22.30 23.71
C THR A 12 2.39 -23.13 23.21
N SER A 13 2.09 -24.29 23.80
CA SER A 13 0.99 -25.14 23.36
C SER A 13 -0.39 -24.62 23.78
N VAL A 14 -0.45 -23.80 24.84
CA VAL A 14 -1.70 -23.17 25.30
C VAL A 14 -2.03 -21.92 24.47
N CYS A 15 -1.03 -21.11 24.14
CA CYS A 15 -1.24 -19.84 23.44
C CYS A 15 -1.17 -19.97 21.92
N PHE A 16 -0.52 -20.99 21.39
CA PHE A 16 -0.28 -21.15 19.96
C PHE A 16 -0.74 -22.51 19.46
N ASP A 17 -1.79 -22.52 18.62
CA ASP A 17 -2.07 -23.63 17.73
C ASP A 17 -1.05 -23.61 16.57
N PRO A 18 -0.19 -24.63 16.39
CA PRO A 18 0.76 -24.68 15.28
C PRO A 18 0.11 -24.53 13.89
N LYS A 19 -1.15 -24.96 13.73
CA LYS A 19 -1.87 -24.89 12.44
C LYS A 19 -2.08 -23.46 11.96
N GLN A 20 -2.08 -22.46 12.85
CA GLN A 20 -2.21 -21.06 12.45
C GLN A 20 -0.94 -20.50 11.79
N PHE A 21 0.19 -21.19 11.91
CA PHE A 21 1.50 -20.75 11.40
C PHE A 21 1.97 -21.53 10.18
N VAL A 22 1.27 -22.61 9.81
CA VAL A 22 1.70 -23.53 8.75
C VAL A 22 0.58 -23.66 7.74
N ILE A 23 0.91 -23.48 6.47
CA ILE A 23 -0.01 -23.74 5.37
C ILE A 23 -0.24 -25.25 5.26
N THR A 24 -1.49 -25.66 5.26
CA THR A 24 -1.91 -27.05 5.03
C THR A 24 -2.64 -27.17 3.69
N ASN A 25 -2.89 -28.42 3.26
CA ASN A 25 -3.73 -28.69 2.09
C ASN A 25 -5.17 -28.16 2.23
N GLU A 26 -5.65 -27.94 3.45
CA GLU A 26 -6.97 -27.40 3.77
C GLU A 26 -6.97 -25.87 3.85
N THR A 27 -5.85 -25.18 3.63
CA THR A 27 -5.81 -23.71 3.81
C THR A 27 -6.48 -22.96 2.66
N CYS A 28 -6.16 -23.31 1.42
CA CYS A 28 -6.85 -22.80 0.23
C CYS A 28 -6.49 -23.65 -1.00
N ALA A 29 -7.47 -24.37 -1.53
CA ALA A 29 -7.39 -25.20 -2.72
C ALA A 29 -6.09 -26.03 -2.75
N GLY A 30 -5.62 -26.56 -1.62
CA GLY A 30 -4.36 -27.30 -1.53
C GLY A 30 -3.12 -26.62 -2.12
N ILE A 31 -3.06 -25.29 -2.21
CA ILE A 31 -1.90 -24.56 -2.73
C ILE A 31 -0.87 -24.39 -1.62
N GLN A 32 0.36 -24.85 -1.86
CA GLN A 32 1.50 -24.63 -0.97
C GLN A 32 2.71 -24.03 -1.71
N THR A 33 2.75 -24.18 -3.03
CA THR A 33 3.83 -23.69 -3.88
C THR A 33 3.30 -22.94 -5.10
N THR A 34 4.17 -22.19 -5.77
CA THR A 34 3.85 -21.57 -7.07
C THR A 34 3.54 -22.60 -8.16
N ARG A 35 4.06 -23.83 -8.05
CA ARG A 35 3.70 -24.93 -8.95
C ARG A 35 2.24 -25.36 -8.74
N ASP A 36 1.80 -25.45 -7.49
CA ASP A 36 0.40 -25.78 -7.18
C ASP A 36 -0.54 -24.69 -7.68
N TRP A 37 -0.14 -23.42 -7.50
CA TRP A 37 -0.87 -22.28 -8.07
C TRP A 37 -1.07 -22.43 -9.59
N VAL A 38 0.01 -22.68 -10.33
CA VAL A 38 -0.05 -22.86 -11.79
C VAL A 38 -0.84 -24.10 -12.20
N SER A 39 -0.76 -25.18 -11.42
CA SER A 39 -1.56 -26.40 -11.61
C SER A 39 -3.07 -26.13 -11.48
N ARG A 40 -3.46 -25.27 -10.52
CA ARG A 40 -4.86 -25.00 -10.17
C ARG A 40 -5.51 -23.94 -11.06
N LEU A 41 -4.78 -22.86 -11.33
CA LEU A 41 -5.29 -21.66 -12.01
C LEU A 41 -4.73 -21.47 -13.43
N GLY A 42 -3.73 -22.26 -13.81
CA GLY A 42 -3.02 -22.10 -15.07
C GLY A 42 -1.80 -21.18 -14.97
N PRO A 43 -1.06 -21.01 -16.07
CA PRO A 43 0.20 -20.26 -16.09
C PRO A 43 0.01 -18.74 -15.99
N THR A 44 -1.19 -18.24 -16.24
CA THR A 44 -1.51 -16.81 -16.22
C THR A 44 -2.89 -16.60 -15.63
N THR A 45 -3.00 -15.60 -14.77
CA THR A 45 -4.23 -15.19 -14.09
C THR A 45 -4.52 -13.71 -14.35
N ALA A 46 -5.67 -13.22 -13.88
CA ALA A 46 -5.97 -11.78 -13.93
C ALA A 46 -4.93 -10.94 -13.16
N LEU A 47 -4.32 -11.50 -12.10
CA LEU A 47 -3.29 -10.84 -11.31
C LEU A 47 -2.06 -10.52 -12.15
N ASP A 48 -1.59 -11.45 -12.98
CA ASP A 48 -0.40 -11.30 -13.82
C ASP A 48 -0.49 -10.07 -14.73
N SER A 49 -1.70 -9.79 -15.25
CA SER A 49 -1.95 -8.60 -16.06
C SER A 49 -2.09 -7.32 -15.25
N ALA A 50 -2.79 -7.36 -14.11
CA ALA A 50 -3.19 -6.17 -13.37
C ALA A 50 -2.11 -5.69 -12.37
N CYS A 51 -1.28 -6.60 -11.86
CA CYS A 51 -0.37 -6.35 -10.74
C CYS A 51 1.11 -6.37 -11.13
N SER A 52 1.46 -6.57 -12.41
CA SER A 52 2.86 -6.75 -12.87
C SER A 52 3.72 -5.49 -12.78
N SER A 53 3.08 -4.32 -12.76
CA SER A 53 3.75 -3.02 -12.64
C SER A 53 3.59 -2.44 -11.24
N GLY A 54 4.27 -1.31 -10.96
CA GLY A 54 4.11 -0.63 -9.68
C GLY A 54 2.67 -0.14 -9.44
N LEU A 55 2.23 -0.27 -8.19
CA LEU A 55 0.86 -0.01 -7.71
C LEU A 55 0.70 1.37 -7.06
N THR A 56 1.60 2.32 -7.37
CA THR A 56 1.56 3.68 -6.81
C THR A 56 0.37 4.50 -7.33
N ASP A 57 -0.15 4.15 -8.51
CA ASP A 57 -1.35 4.74 -9.08
C ASP A 57 -2.59 4.04 -8.52
N LEU A 58 -3.55 4.82 -7.98
CA LEU A 58 -4.76 4.28 -7.34
C LEU A 58 -5.60 3.46 -8.32
N THR A 59 -5.70 3.86 -9.59
CA THR A 59 -6.46 3.12 -10.60
C THR A 59 -5.85 1.74 -10.85
N ARG A 60 -4.51 1.66 -10.89
CA ARG A 60 -3.81 0.36 -11.01
C ARG A 60 -3.95 -0.49 -9.76
N CYS A 61 -3.88 0.14 -8.59
CA CYS A 61 -4.13 -0.55 -7.32
C CYS A 61 -5.53 -1.17 -7.31
N ASP A 62 -6.56 -0.37 -7.64
CA ASP A 62 -7.95 -0.83 -7.70
C ASP A 62 -8.13 -1.97 -8.72
N ALA A 63 -7.50 -1.87 -9.90
CA ALA A 63 -7.52 -2.92 -10.90
C ALA A 63 -6.87 -4.21 -10.41
N CYS A 64 -5.73 -4.11 -9.71
CA CYS A 64 -5.03 -5.25 -9.12
C CYS A 64 -5.84 -5.89 -7.99
N VAL A 65 -6.46 -5.10 -7.11
CA VAL A 65 -7.34 -5.58 -6.04
C VAL A 65 -8.58 -6.26 -6.62
N ALA A 66 -9.21 -5.68 -7.64
CA ALA A 66 -10.33 -6.30 -8.34
C ALA A 66 -9.94 -7.63 -9.01
N ALA A 67 -8.74 -7.71 -9.60
CA ALA A 67 -8.19 -8.97 -10.10
C ALA A 67 -7.97 -9.99 -8.98
N GLY A 68 -7.52 -9.55 -7.80
CA GLY A 68 -7.41 -10.35 -6.59
C GLY A 68 -8.73 -10.98 -6.17
N PHE A 69 -9.83 -10.20 -6.14
CA PHE A 69 -11.17 -10.73 -5.85
C PHE A 69 -11.66 -11.75 -6.89
N ARG A 70 -11.34 -11.54 -8.17
CA ARG A 70 -11.67 -12.51 -9.23
C ARG A 70 -10.95 -13.83 -9.04
N VAL A 71 -9.65 -13.78 -8.75
CA VAL A 71 -8.85 -14.99 -8.49
C VAL A 71 -9.25 -15.65 -7.17
N GLN A 72 -9.55 -14.88 -6.12
CA GLN A 72 -10.10 -15.41 -4.87
C GLN A 72 -11.38 -16.21 -5.11
N LYS A 73 -12.31 -15.69 -5.93
CA LYS A 73 -13.53 -16.41 -6.26
C LYS A 73 -13.22 -17.75 -6.94
N GLN A 74 -12.30 -17.78 -7.90
CA GLN A 74 -11.88 -19.02 -8.55
C GLN A 74 -11.26 -20.00 -7.56
N LEU A 75 -10.44 -19.51 -6.64
CA LEU A 75 -9.82 -20.33 -5.60
C LEU A 75 -10.85 -20.91 -4.62
N ILE A 76 -11.85 -20.13 -4.21
CA ILE A 76 -12.97 -20.63 -3.38
C ILE A 76 -13.75 -21.72 -4.12
N ASP A 77 -14.06 -21.50 -5.39
CA ASP A 77 -14.79 -22.47 -6.22
C ASP A 77 -13.96 -23.78 -6.40
N LEU A 78 -12.63 -23.69 -6.44
CA LEU A 78 -11.70 -24.83 -6.51
C LEU A 78 -11.44 -25.52 -5.17
N ASP A 79 -11.49 -24.76 -4.07
CA ASP A 79 -11.31 -25.28 -2.71
C ASP A 79 -12.51 -26.11 -2.28
N GLY A 80 -13.72 -25.69 -2.66
CA GLY A 80 -14.97 -26.37 -2.31
C GLY A 80 -15.48 -26.02 -0.91
N ASP A 81 -14.74 -25.23 -0.12
CA ASP A 81 -15.18 -24.71 1.17
C ASP A 81 -15.07 -23.18 1.23
N SER A 82 -16.23 -22.52 1.22
CA SER A 82 -16.29 -21.05 1.31
C SER A 82 -15.75 -20.46 2.62
N SER A 83 -15.64 -21.27 3.69
CA SER A 83 -15.06 -20.82 4.95
C SER A 83 -13.57 -20.49 4.82
N HIS A 84 -12.87 -21.07 3.84
CA HIS A 84 -11.48 -20.75 3.51
C HIS A 84 -11.31 -19.50 2.64
N GLY A 85 -12.40 -18.77 2.35
CA GLY A 85 -12.35 -17.63 1.44
C GLY A 85 -11.36 -16.54 1.83
N LEU A 86 -11.17 -16.28 3.12
CA LEU A 86 -10.18 -15.32 3.61
C LEU A 86 -8.74 -15.82 3.36
N ASN A 87 -8.48 -17.09 3.61
CA ASN A 87 -7.17 -17.70 3.32
C ASN A 87 -6.88 -17.63 1.81
N CYS A 88 -7.85 -17.96 0.97
CA CYS A 88 -7.71 -17.84 -0.48
C CYS A 88 -7.45 -16.41 -0.95
N TYR A 89 -8.02 -15.42 -0.28
CA TYR A 89 -7.69 -14.02 -0.53
C TYR A 89 -6.23 -13.72 -0.16
N HIS A 90 -5.76 -14.17 1.00
CA HIS A 90 -4.37 -13.98 1.41
C HIS A 90 -3.38 -14.63 0.43
N PHE A 91 -3.70 -15.81 -0.11
CA PHE A 91 -2.91 -16.42 -1.19
C PHE A 91 -2.85 -15.54 -2.44
N ALA A 92 -4.00 -15.01 -2.88
CA ALA A 92 -4.04 -14.12 -4.04
C ALA A 92 -3.20 -12.84 -3.81
N VAL A 93 -3.31 -12.23 -2.63
CA VAL A 93 -2.52 -11.05 -2.23
C VAL A 93 -1.02 -11.36 -2.18
N LEU A 94 -0.62 -12.48 -1.56
CA LEU A 94 0.78 -12.90 -1.46
C LEU A 94 1.37 -13.22 -2.83
N TYR A 95 0.62 -13.89 -3.69
CA TYR A 95 1.04 -14.17 -5.06
C TYR A 95 1.21 -12.87 -5.87
N ALA A 96 0.24 -11.96 -5.77
CA ALA A 96 0.31 -10.66 -6.43
C ALA A 96 1.53 -9.85 -5.97
N ALA A 97 1.78 -9.79 -4.66
CA ALA A 97 2.87 -9.02 -4.08
C ALA A 97 4.25 -9.65 -4.32
N GLY A 98 4.35 -10.96 -4.14
CA GLY A 98 5.62 -11.70 -4.11
C GLY A 98 6.09 -12.23 -5.45
N ILE A 99 5.15 -12.57 -6.35
CA ILE A 99 5.46 -13.23 -7.62
C ILE A 99 5.23 -12.28 -8.79
N VAL A 100 4.10 -11.57 -8.79
CA VAL A 100 3.69 -10.76 -9.95
C VAL A 100 4.27 -9.35 -9.90
N ASN A 101 4.18 -8.67 -8.76
CA ASN A 101 4.58 -7.28 -8.63
C ASN A 101 6.10 -7.13 -8.73
N LYS A 102 6.56 -6.33 -9.70
CA LYS A 102 7.99 -6.09 -9.97
C LYS A 102 8.79 -5.55 -8.77
N LYS A 103 8.16 -4.79 -7.87
CA LYS A 103 8.81 -4.24 -6.67
C LYS A 103 8.79 -5.18 -5.48
N GLY A 104 8.10 -6.32 -5.61
CA GLY A 104 8.00 -7.32 -4.56
C GLY A 104 7.10 -6.88 -3.40
N PRO A 105 7.06 -7.70 -2.33
CA PRO A 105 6.12 -7.51 -1.22
C PRO A 105 6.56 -6.40 -0.25
N GLU A 106 7.84 -6.03 -0.26
CA GLU A 106 8.41 -4.97 0.59
C GLU A 106 8.31 -3.57 -0.05
N GLY A 107 7.90 -3.47 -1.31
CA GLY A 107 7.75 -2.19 -1.99
C GLY A 107 6.67 -1.32 -1.33
N ASP A 108 6.93 -0.01 -1.18
CA ASP A 108 6.00 0.93 -0.55
C ASP A 108 4.58 0.89 -1.15
N ASP A 109 4.49 0.70 -2.47
CA ASP A 109 3.23 0.55 -3.18
C ASP A 109 2.55 -0.80 -2.94
N SER A 110 3.29 -1.90 -2.80
CA SER A 110 2.73 -3.19 -2.37
C SER A 110 2.21 -3.12 -0.93
N LEU A 111 2.99 -2.55 -0.02
CA LEU A 111 2.61 -2.38 1.39
C LEU A 111 1.36 -1.51 1.53
N SER A 112 1.27 -0.40 0.80
CA SER A 112 0.10 0.48 0.85
C SER A 112 -1.11 -0.05 0.09
N CYS A 113 -0.93 -0.63 -1.09
CA CYS A 113 -2.04 -1.12 -1.93
C CYS A 113 -2.53 -2.52 -1.50
N LEU A 114 -1.64 -3.51 -1.50
CA LEU A 114 -2.00 -4.92 -1.33
C LEU A 114 -2.18 -5.28 0.15
N PHE A 115 -1.33 -4.75 1.02
CA PHE A 115 -1.40 -5.02 2.46
C PHE A 115 -2.15 -3.94 3.25
N SER A 116 -2.57 -2.84 2.60
CA SER A 116 -3.27 -1.72 3.24
C SER A 116 -2.53 -1.13 4.45
N LEU A 117 -1.20 -1.24 4.46
CA LEU A 117 -0.37 -0.73 5.54
C LEU A 117 -0.21 0.78 5.39
N SER A 118 -0.54 1.49 6.45
CA SER A 118 -0.25 2.91 6.57
C SER A 118 1.25 3.10 6.77
N LEU A 119 1.98 3.23 5.66
CA LEU A 119 3.36 3.68 5.68
C LEU A 119 3.35 5.12 6.18
N ARG A 120 3.75 5.32 7.44
CA ARG A 120 4.16 6.64 7.90
C ARG A 120 5.37 6.99 7.07
N SER A 121 5.18 7.79 6.01
CA SER A 121 6.29 8.32 5.24
C SER A 121 7.29 8.91 6.26
N PRO A 122 8.60 8.61 6.18
CA PRO A 122 9.58 9.34 6.98
C PRO A 122 9.46 10.79 6.54
N LEU A 123 8.74 11.59 7.35
CA LEU A 123 8.34 12.96 7.12
C LEU A 123 8.58 13.42 5.67
N SER A 124 7.62 13.15 4.77
CA SER A 124 7.59 13.83 3.47
C SER A 124 7.94 15.29 3.73
N SER A 125 9.01 15.74 3.08
CA SER A 125 9.82 16.87 3.50
C SER A 125 8.99 18.13 3.67
N LYS A 126 8.43 18.35 4.87
CA LYS A 126 7.67 19.55 5.24
C LYS A 126 8.49 20.82 4.97
N LYS A 127 9.82 20.70 4.84
CA LYS A 127 10.73 21.76 4.39
C LYS A 127 10.25 22.45 3.10
N LYS A 128 9.82 21.73 2.05
CA LYS A 128 9.49 22.39 0.75
C LYS A 128 8.23 23.25 0.82
N ARG A 129 7.18 22.84 1.53
CA ARG A 129 5.91 23.58 1.59
C ARG A 129 6.04 24.89 2.38
N HIS A 130 6.80 24.89 3.48
CA HIS A 130 7.06 26.11 4.24
C HIS A 130 7.95 27.09 3.46
N THR A 131 8.97 26.60 2.73
CA THR A 131 9.81 27.47 1.90
C THR A 131 9.02 28.12 0.78
N VAL A 132 8.13 27.40 0.09
CA VAL A 132 7.31 27.97 -1.00
C VAL A 132 6.32 29.01 -0.47
N ALA A 133 5.67 28.75 0.66
CA ALA A 133 4.75 29.73 1.28
C ALA A 133 5.48 31.01 1.72
N LEU A 134 6.70 30.88 2.24
CA LEU A 134 7.51 32.01 2.70
C LEU A 134 8.04 32.85 1.53
N VAL A 135 8.43 32.20 0.42
CA VAL A 135 8.82 32.88 -0.82
C VAL A 135 7.66 33.65 -1.43
N LEU A 136 6.46 33.05 -1.52
CA LEU A 136 5.27 33.72 -2.06
C LEU A 136 4.80 34.89 -1.17
N GLY A 137 4.88 34.75 0.15
CA GLY A 137 4.53 35.82 1.08
C GLY A 137 5.46 37.04 0.98
N LEU A 138 6.78 36.80 0.87
CA LEU A 138 7.76 37.88 0.77
C LEU A 138 7.66 38.63 -0.57
N THR A 139 7.51 37.92 -1.69
CA THR A 139 7.38 38.57 -3.00
C THR A 139 6.09 39.39 -3.12
N GLY A 140 4.97 38.87 -2.61
CA GLY A 140 3.70 39.60 -2.58
C GLY A 140 3.76 40.89 -1.75
N SER A 141 4.41 40.83 -0.58
CA SER A 141 4.54 41.99 0.32
C SER A 141 5.38 43.12 -0.30
N ILE A 142 6.52 42.78 -0.93
CA ILE A 142 7.40 43.77 -1.57
C ILE A 142 6.70 44.45 -2.74
N PHE A 143 6.00 43.69 -3.59
CA PHE A 143 5.25 44.24 -4.71
C PHE A 143 4.13 45.18 -4.24
N GLY A 144 3.36 44.78 -3.21
CA GLY A 144 2.30 45.61 -2.66
C GLY A 144 2.81 46.95 -2.13
N ALA A 145 3.92 46.95 -1.39
CA ALA A 145 4.53 48.17 -0.86
C ALA A 145 5.02 49.12 -1.97
N LEU A 146 5.64 48.60 -3.03
CA LEU A 146 6.10 49.40 -4.16
C LEU A 146 4.95 50.04 -4.93
N VAL A 147 3.85 49.32 -5.14
CA VAL A 147 2.66 49.84 -5.81
C VAL A 147 2.03 50.98 -4.99
N ILE A 148 1.87 50.79 -3.68
CA ILE A 148 1.32 51.83 -2.79
C ILE A 148 2.23 53.06 -2.78
N ALA A 149 3.55 52.88 -2.65
CA ALA A 149 4.51 53.99 -2.68
C ALA A 149 4.47 54.73 -4.03
N GLY A 150 4.31 54.01 -5.14
CA GLY A 150 4.12 54.59 -6.47
C GLY A 150 2.89 55.48 -6.56
N PHE A 151 1.72 54.98 -6.13
CA PHE A 151 0.48 55.77 -6.11
C PHE A 151 0.57 56.99 -5.20
N VAL A 152 1.18 56.85 -4.02
CA VAL A 152 1.40 57.98 -3.10
C VAL A 152 2.33 59.03 -3.73
N CYS A 153 3.42 58.61 -4.37
CA CYS A 153 4.34 59.52 -5.05
C CYS A 153 3.68 60.25 -6.22
N LEU A 154 2.88 59.56 -7.02
CA LEU A 154 2.08 60.17 -8.10
C LEU A 154 1.06 61.16 -7.54
N TYR A 155 0.36 60.80 -6.47
CA TYR A 155 -0.59 61.68 -5.80
C TYR A 155 0.07 62.97 -5.30
N PHE A 156 1.26 62.88 -4.69
CA PHE A 156 1.98 64.08 -4.24
C PHE A 156 2.58 64.91 -5.38
N ARG A 157 2.92 64.30 -6.53
CA ARG A 157 3.46 65.03 -7.70
C ARG A 157 2.39 65.69 -8.56
N PHE A 158 1.20 65.08 -8.68
CA PHE A 158 0.12 65.56 -9.55
C PHE A 158 -1.07 66.15 -8.79
N GLY A 159 -1.22 65.87 -7.50
CA GLY A 159 -2.26 66.42 -6.62
C GLY A 159 -1.87 67.72 -5.92
N LYS A 160 -0.66 68.25 -6.17
CA LYS A 160 -0.33 69.65 -5.91
C LYS A 160 -0.46 70.44 -7.22
N ALA A 161 -1.71 70.76 -7.57
CA ALA A 161 -2.07 71.87 -8.44
C ALA A 161 -2.76 72.92 -7.57
#